data_AF-V5GGN5-F1
#
_entry.id   AF-V5GGN5-F1
#
_cell.length_a   1.000
_cell.length_b   1.000
_cell.length_c   1.000
_cell.angle_alpha   90.00
_cell.angle_beta   90.00
_cell.angle_gamma   90.00
#
_symmetry.space_group_name_H-M   'P 1'
#
loop_
_entity.id
_entity.type
_entity.pdbx_description
1 polymer ?
#
loop_
_entity_poly.entity_id
_entity_poly.type
_entity_poly.pdbx_seq_one_letter_code
_entity_poly.pdbx_strand_id
1 'polypeptide(L)'
;SLKNLGFARHIYEAADASLQLQEFYKQISSPLLSKVSFKYVSNVSEVTKTDFPLLFAGSEIVVSGQIDPGFAPGPVEGWGINGPVKLVPVVTQSVGSLERL
;
A
#
# COMPACT_ATOMS: atom_id res chain seq x y z
N SER A 1 -7.40 -14.82 -11.45
CA SER A 1 -6.08 -14.53 -12.05
C SER A 1 -5.71 -13.09 -11.73
N LEU A 2 -4.70 -12.88 -10.87
CA LEU A 2 -4.17 -11.57 -10.41
C LEU A 2 -2.75 -11.32 -10.95
N LYS A 3 -2.39 -12.02 -12.04
CA LYS A 3 -1.02 -12.09 -12.58
C LYS A 3 -0.46 -10.73 -13.01
N ASN A 4 -1.33 -9.75 -13.28
CA ASN A 4 -0.95 -8.39 -13.68
C ASN A 4 -1.02 -7.38 -12.52
N LEU A 5 -1.18 -7.86 -11.27
CA LEU A 5 -1.19 -7.04 -10.06
C LEU A 5 -2.27 -5.93 -10.04
N GLY A 6 -3.31 -6.07 -10.87
CA GLY A 6 -4.49 -5.21 -10.90
C GLY A 6 -5.65 -5.81 -10.10
N PHE A 7 -6.67 -5.00 -9.83
CA PHE A 7 -7.92 -5.45 -9.24
C PHE A 7 -9.08 -5.33 -10.23
N ALA A 8 -10.16 -6.07 -9.99
CA ALA A 8 -11.37 -6.01 -10.78
C ALA A 8 -12.53 -5.51 -9.91
N ARG A 9 -13.45 -4.74 -10.50
CA ARG A 9 -14.71 -4.34 -9.88
C ARG A 9 -15.86 -4.80 -10.76
N HIS A 10 -16.88 -5.39 -10.14
CA HIS A 10 -18.12 -5.73 -10.83
C HIS A 10 -18.95 -4.45 -11.05
N ILE A 11 -19.44 -4.26 -12.27
CA ILE A 11 -20.37 -3.18 -12.61
C ILE A 11 -21.75 -3.80 -12.73
N TYR A 12 -22.71 -3.28 -11.98
CA TYR A 12 -24.08 -3.78 -12.02
C TYR A 12 -24.85 -3.14 -13.17
N GLU A 13 -25.58 -3.95 -13.92
CA GLU A 13 -26.43 -3.48 -15.01
C GLU A 13 -27.68 -2.80 -14.43
N ALA A 14 -27.60 -1.48 -14.30
CA ALA A 14 -28.64 -0.61 -13.76
C ALA A 14 -28.48 0.81 -14.31
N ALA A 15 -29.41 1.71 -13.96
CA ALA A 15 -29.40 3.10 -14.45
C ALA A 15 -28.14 3.90 -14.05
N ASP A 16 -27.41 3.46 -13.02
CA ASP A 16 -26.19 4.08 -12.50
C ASP A 16 -24.89 3.40 -12.98
N ALA A 17 -24.97 2.43 -13.89
CA ALA A 17 -23.79 1.72 -14.41
C ALA A 17 -22.74 2.67 -15.01
N SER A 18 -23.18 3.75 -15.66
CA SER A 18 -22.30 4.79 -16.21
C SER A 18 -21.51 5.52 -15.12
N LEU A 19 -22.14 5.80 -13.98
CA LEU A 19 -21.49 6.43 -12.82
C LEU A 19 -20.49 5.46 -12.17
N GLN A 20 -20.86 4.18 -12.02
CA GLN A 20 -19.94 3.15 -11.49
C GLN A 20 -18.66 3.04 -12.34
N LEU A 21 -18.79 3.10 -13.68
CA LEU A 21 -17.65 3.11 -14.60
C LEU A 21 -16.81 4.38 -14.48
N GLN A 22 -17.45 5.55 -14.40
CA GLN A 22 -16.75 6.82 -14.26
C GLN A 22 -15.92 6.87 -12.96
N GLU A 23 -16.51 6.45 -11.83
CA GLU A 23 -15.81 6.43 -10.55
C GLU A 23 -14.69 5.37 -10.52
N PHE A 24 -14.91 4.20 -11.13
CA PHE A 24 -13.85 3.22 -11.31
C PHE A 24 -12.67 3.78 -12.13
N TYR A 25 -12.97 4.45 -13.25
CA TYR A 25 -11.95 5.08 -14.08
C TYR A 25 -11.16 6.15 -13.34
N LYS A 26 -11.83 7.03 -12.56
CA LYS A 26 -11.16 8.03 -11.72
C LYS A 26 -10.17 7.41 -10.74
N GLN A 27 -10.51 6.26 -10.15
CA GLN A 27 -9.63 5.56 -9.21
C GLN A 27 -8.37 4.97 -9.87
N ILE A 28 -8.46 4.46 -11.10
CA ILE A 28 -7.33 3.81 -11.79
C ILE A 28 -6.53 4.75 -12.70
N SER A 29 -7.05 5.93 -13.03
CA SER A 29 -6.42 6.87 -13.97
C SER A 29 -5.36 7.79 -13.35
N SER A 30 -5.19 7.75 -12.03
CA SER A 30 -4.29 8.64 -11.29
C SER A 30 -3.19 7.87 -10.53
N PRO A 31 -2.26 7.17 -11.21
CA PRO A 31 -1.11 6.56 -10.54
C PRO A 31 -0.19 7.65 -9.99
N LEU A 32 0.11 7.58 -8.69
CA LEU A 32 1.00 8.51 -7.98
C LEU A 32 2.44 7.99 -7.93
N LEU A 33 2.61 6.70 -7.64
CA LEU A 33 3.91 6.05 -7.58
C LEU A 33 3.88 4.73 -8.36
N SER A 34 5.03 4.38 -8.94
CA SER A 34 5.29 3.07 -9.53
C SER A 34 6.50 2.40 -8.88
N LYS A 35 6.62 1.07 -9.03
CA LYS A 35 7.72 0.27 -8.44
C LYS A 35 7.93 0.55 -6.95
N VAL A 36 6.83 0.55 -6.18
CA VAL A 36 6.85 0.78 -4.74
C VAL A 36 7.46 -0.44 -4.05
N SER A 37 8.52 -0.25 -3.28
CA SER A 37 9.26 -1.31 -2.59
C SER A 37 9.50 -0.94 -1.14
N PHE A 38 9.09 -1.81 -0.22
CA PHE A 38 9.34 -1.68 1.20
C PHE A 38 10.66 -2.40 1.54
N LYS A 39 11.65 -1.65 2.03
CA LYS A 39 12.96 -2.21 2.40
C LYS A 39 13.01 -2.54 3.89
N TYR A 40 13.24 -3.81 4.21
CA TYR A 40 13.51 -4.28 5.57
C TYR A 40 14.92 -4.86 5.63
N VAL A 41 15.75 -4.35 6.54
CA VAL A 41 17.19 -4.70 6.63
C VAL A 41 17.44 -6.00 7.40
N SER A 42 16.62 -6.31 8.41
CA SER A 42 16.60 -7.56 9.18
C SER A 42 15.47 -7.46 10.23
N ASN A 43 15.27 -8.47 11.08
CA ASN A 43 14.37 -8.44 12.24
C ASN A 43 12.87 -8.38 11.89
N VAL A 44 12.50 -8.91 10.72
CA VAL A 44 11.10 -9.08 10.31
C VAL A 44 10.90 -10.50 9.78
N SER A 45 9.83 -11.15 10.22
CA SER A 45 9.39 -12.47 9.75
C SER A 45 7.92 -12.41 9.33
N GLU A 46 7.47 -13.42 8.57
CA GLU A 46 6.06 -13.54 8.12
C GLU A 46 5.48 -12.28 7.47
N VAL A 47 6.26 -11.61 6.62
CA VAL A 47 5.86 -10.36 5.98
C VAL A 47 4.93 -10.63 4.80
N THR A 48 3.86 -9.84 4.70
CA THR A 48 3.03 -9.79 3.50
C THR A 48 3.80 -9.15 2.34
N LYS A 49 3.16 -9.06 1.17
CA LYS A 49 3.79 -8.52 -0.04
C LYS A 49 4.44 -7.16 0.21
N THR A 50 5.70 -7.02 -0.20
CA THR A 50 6.51 -5.79 -0.01
C THR A 50 6.73 -4.98 -1.28
N ASP A 51 6.40 -5.55 -2.43
CA ASP A 51 6.63 -4.93 -3.74
C ASP A 51 5.31 -4.76 -4.50
N PHE A 52 5.03 -3.52 -4.86
CA PHE A 52 3.79 -3.11 -5.51
C PHE A 52 4.12 -2.32 -6.78
N PRO A 53 3.44 -2.62 -7.89
CA PRO A 53 3.77 -1.99 -9.16
C PRO A 53 3.29 -0.54 -9.21
N LEU A 54 2.19 -0.22 -8.54
CA LEU A 54 1.48 1.04 -8.60
C LEU A 54 0.83 1.38 -7.25
N LEU A 55 0.82 2.65 -6.92
CA LEU A 55 -0.03 3.28 -5.89
C LEU A 55 -0.85 4.37 -6.58
N PHE A 56 -2.17 4.34 -6.41
CA PHE A 56 -3.08 5.33 -7.01
C PHE A 56 -3.52 6.39 -5.99
N ALA A 57 -3.89 7.57 -6.48
CA ALA A 57 -4.46 8.61 -5.65
C ALA A 57 -5.75 8.14 -4.96
N GLY A 58 -5.83 8.32 -3.64
CA GLY A 58 -6.97 7.85 -2.84
C GLY A 58 -6.96 6.35 -2.49
N SER A 59 -5.92 5.62 -2.88
CA SER A 59 -5.69 4.22 -2.47
C SER A 59 -4.65 4.10 -1.36
N GLU A 60 -4.56 2.92 -0.73
CA GLU A 60 -3.60 2.62 0.33
C GLU A 60 -2.89 1.29 0.06
N ILE A 61 -1.61 1.21 0.42
CA ILE A 61 -0.83 -0.03 0.47
C ILE A 61 -0.56 -0.37 1.93
N VAL A 62 -0.91 -1.59 2.32
CA VAL A 62 -0.68 -2.11 3.68
C VAL A 62 0.26 -3.30 3.64
N VAL A 63 1.31 -3.25 4.44
CA VAL A 63 2.23 -4.36 4.68
C VAL A 63 2.15 -4.74 6.16
N SER A 64 2.08 -6.03 6.45
CA SER A 64 2.02 -6.57 7.81
C SER A 64 3.06 -7.67 7.97
N GLY A 65 3.53 -7.89 9.19
CA GLY A 65 4.52 -8.91 9.52
C GLY A 65 4.80 -8.94 11.02
N GLN A 66 5.64 -9.90 11.42
CA GLN A 66 6.14 -9.99 12.80
C GLN A 66 7.51 -9.31 12.89
N ILE A 67 7.75 -8.56 13.96
CA ILE A 67 8.99 -7.82 14.18
C ILE A 67 9.72 -8.33 15.43
N ASP A 68 11.04 -8.42 15.35
CA ASP A 68 11.89 -8.72 16.50
C ASP A 68 12.31 -7.42 17.22
N PRO A 69 12.75 -7.50 18.50
CA PRO A 69 13.31 -6.35 19.20
C PRO A 69 14.44 -5.67 18.41
N GLY A 70 14.42 -4.34 18.39
CA GLY A 70 15.38 -3.56 17.60
C GLY A 70 15.01 -3.44 16.11
N PHE A 71 13.78 -3.78 15.72
CA PHE A 71 13.27 -3.45 14.39
C PHE A 71 13.29 -1.94 14.14
N ALA A 72 13.88 -1.57 13.00
CA ALA A 72 13.82 -0.22 12.45
C ALA A 72 13.41 -0.33 10.97
N PRO A 73 12.27 0.26 10.56
CA PRO A 73 11.84 0.18 9.17
C PRO A 73 12.79 0.97 8.27
N GLY A 74 13.14 0.37 7.13
CA GLY A 74 13.83 1.08 6.07
C GLY A 74 12.88 2.01 5.29
N PRO A 75 13.42 2.83 4.39
CA PRO A 75 12.63 3.69 3.53
C PRO A 75 11.70 2.89 2.61
N VAL A 76 10.58 3.50 2.25
CA VAL A 76 9.76 3.05 1.13
C VAL A 76 10.23 3.79 -0.12
N GLU A 77 10.61 3.04 -1.14
CA GLU A 77 11.12 3.59 -2.39
C GLU A 77 10.10 3.41 -3.51
N GLY A 78 10.04 4.36 -4.43
CA GLY A 78 9.16 4.30 -5.60
C GLY A 78 9.54 5.33 -6.66
N TRP A 79 8.76 5.39 -7.72
CA TRP A 79 8.94 6.31 -8.85
C TRP A 79 7.69 7.14 -9.06
N GLY A 80 7.77 8.44 -8.77
CA GLY A 80 6.73 9.40 -9.09
C GLY A 80 6.95 10.04 -10.48
N ILE A 81 6.02 10.90 -10.86
CA ILE A 81 6.08 11.69 -12.11
C ILE A 81 7.39 12.48 -12.27
N ASN A 82 7.97 12.95 -11.16
CA ASN A 82 9.20 13.74 -11.16
C ASN A 82 10.47 12.91 -10.94
N GLY A 83 10.36 11.56 -10.95
CA GLY A 83 11.49 10.65 -10.76
C GLY A 83 11.41 9.86 -9.45
N PRO A 84 12.55 9.33 -8.94
CA PRO A 84 12.58 8.48 -7.77
C PRO A 84 12.16 9.24 -6.50
N VAL A 85 11.34 8.58 -5.68
CA VAL A 85 10.81 9.09 -4.41
C VAL A 85 11.24 8.14 -3.30
N LYS A 86 11.67 8.72 -2.18
CA LYS A 86 12.05 8.00 -0.96
C LYS A 86 11.22 8.54 0.20
N LEU A 87 10.38 7.69 0.77
CA LEU A 87 9.51 8.00 1.89
C LEU A 87 10.14 7.44 3.18
N VAL A 88 10.36 8.30 4.16
CA VAL A 88 10.94 7.92 5.46
C VAL A 88 9.80 7.52 6.40
N PRO A 89 9.83 6.30 6.96
CA PRO A 89 8.77 5.82 7.85
C PRO A 89 8.82 6.54 9.21
N VAL A 90 7.64 6.76 9.78
CA VAL A 90 7.47 7.20 11.18
C VAL A 90 7.05 6.00 12.01
N VAL A 91 7.83 5.66 13.03
CA VAL A 91 7.54 4.53 13.92
C VAL A 91 6.63 5.00 15.05
N THR A 92 5.45 4.39 15.17
CA THR A 92 4.55 4.58 16.30
C THR A 92 4.42 3.27 17.06
N GLN A 93 4.62 3.30 18.38
CA GLN A 93 4.44 2.14 19.25
C GLN A 93 3.11 2.29 19.99
N SER A 94 2.36 1.20 20.13
CA SER A 94 1.17 1.18 20.99
C SER A 94 1.63 1.26 22.44
N VAL A 95 1.18 2.27 23.18
CA VAL A 95 1.46 2.42 24.61
C VAL A 95 0.46 1.54 25.37
N GLY A 96 0.69 0.23 25.36
CA GLY A 96 -0.14 -0.72 26.11
C GLY A 96 0.21 -0.72 27.59
N SER A 97 -0.18 0.31 28.35
CA SER A 97 -0.33 0.16 29.80
C SER A 97 -1.72 -0.42 30.07
N LEU A 98 -1.83 -1.75 29.98
CA LEU A 98 -2.92 -2.44 30.66
C LEU A 98 -2.61 -2.39 32.15
N GLU A 99 -3.03 -1.32 32.82
CA GLU A 99 -3.28 -1.41 34.26
C GLU A 99 -4.39 -2.44 34.44
N ARG A 100 -4.00 -3.67 34.80
CA ARG A 100 -4.95 -4.67 35.30
C ARG A 100 -5.46 -4.16 36.64
N LEU A 101 -6.74 -3.78 36.70
CA LEU A 101 -7.53 -3.72 37.93
C LEU A 101 -8.32 -5.03 38.06
#